data_AF-A0A8J7D8I4-F1
#
_entry.id   AF-A0A8J7D8I4-F1
#
_cell.length_a   1.000
_cell.length_b   1.000
_cell.length_c   1.000
_cell.angle_alpha   90.00
_cell.angle_beta   90.00
_cell.angle_gamma   90.00
#
_symmetry.space_group_name_H-M   'P 1'
#
loop_
_entity.id
_entity.type
_entity.pdbx_description
1 polymer ?
#
loop_
_entity_poly.entity_id
_entity_poly.type
_entity_poly.pdbx_seq_one_letter_code
_entity_poly.pdbx_strand_id
1 'polypeptide(L)'
;MQPDPRTNLSNQLAQTLSNRVVEPDEKRETTITFRVSTAEKTRLEQRCNGVVQSDYIRARLFDYPLPQPKLTIPEVNRQTIYELKKIGNNLNQQTRAINEAVKIGSQPLTSNLKEYLQTIKELTALLEQTHASLSQAIPDED
;
A
#
# COMPACT_ATOMS: atom_id res chain seq x y z
N MET A 1 -6.14 26.28 -21.62
CA MET A 1 -6.81 25.61 -20.49
C MET A 1 -5.90 25.70 -19.29
N GLN A 2 -6.34 26.33 -18.19
CA GLN A 2 -5.54 26.39 -16.96
C GLN A 2 -5.50 25.01 -16.29
N PRO A 3 -4.34 24.55 -15.79
CA PRO A 3 -4.26 23.29 -15.06
C PRO A 3 -5.11 23.33 -13.79
N ASP A 4 -5.80 22.22 -13.50
CA ASP A 4 -6.62 22.01 -12.30
C ASP A 4 -5.85 22.43 -11.03
N PRO A 5 -6.47 23.20 -10.10
CA PRO A 5 -5.82 23.61 -8.84
C PRO A 5 -5.20 22.45 -8.05
N ARG A 6 -5.74 21.23 -8.16
CA ARG A 6 -5.14 20.02 -7.53
C ARG A 6 -3.80 19.65 -8.14
N THR A 7 -3.67 19.79 -9.46
CA THR A 7 -2.44 19.50 -10.19
C THR A 7 -1.35 20.49 -9.82
N ASN A 8 -1.72 21.77 -9.62
CA ASN A 8 -0.76 22.80 -9.19
C ASN A 8 -0.24 22.54 -7.77
N LEU A 9 -1.12 22.16 -6.83
CA LEU A 9 -0.71 21.79 -5.47
C LEU A 9 0.22 20.57 -5.47
N SER A 10 -0.12 19.54 -6.25
CA SER A 10 0.70 18.33 -6.38
C SER A 10 2.09 18.65 -6.94
N ASN A 11 2.18 19.51 -7.95
CA ASN A 11 3.43 19.91 -8.57
C ASN A 11 4.28 20.76 -7.63
N GLN A 12 3.66 21.68 -6.87
CA GLN A 12 4.33 22.46 -5.84
C GLN A 12 4.89 21.57 -4.73
N LEU A 13 4.10 20.61 -4.24
CA LEU A 13 4.57 19.65 -3.23
C LEU A 13 5.73 18.80 -3.76
N ALA A 14 5.63 18.29 -4.98
CA ALA A 14 6.71 17.52 -5.61
C ALA A 14 8.01 18.33 -5.71
N GLN A 15 7.94 19.61 -6.11
CA GLN A 15 9.09 20.51 -6.18
C GLN A 15 9.69 20.81 -4.80
N THR A 16 8.85 21.00 -3.77
CA THR A 16 9.35 21.22 -2.40
C THR A 16 10.03 19.99 -1.81
N LEU A 17 9.58 18.79 -2.18
CA LEU A 17 10.15 17.53 -1.73
C LEU A 17 11.41 17.16 -2.52
N SER A 18 11.49 17.47 -3.82
CA SER A 18 12.68 17.21 -4.64
C SER A 18 13.88 18.07 -4.24
N ASN A 19 13.64 19.26 -3.69
CA ASN A 19 14.70 20.16 -3.23
C ASN A 19 15.21 19.86 -1.81
N ARG A 20 14.65 18.86 -1.12
CA ARG A 20 15.27 18.32 0.09
C ARG A 20 16.33 17.30 -0.34
N VAL A 21 17.54 17.78 -0.54
CA VAL A 21 18.73 16.93 -0.49
C VAL A 21 18.77 16.35 0.91
N VAL A 22 18.45 15.06 1.04
CA VAL A 22 18.72 14.32 2.27
C VAL A 22 20.22 14.08 2.25
N GLU A 23 20.96 14.95 2.94
CA GLU A 23 22.38 14.72 3.19
C GLU A 23 22.53 13.31 3.79
N PRO A 24 23.33 12.43 3.18
CA PRO A 24 23.52 11.10 3.73
C PRO A 24 24.16 11.22 5.11
N ASP A 25 23.50 10.66 6.12
CA ASP A 25 24.02 10.54 7.49
C ASP A 25 25.48 10.01 7.43
N GLU A 26 26.39 10.67 8.14
CA GLU A 26 27.78 10.21 8.26
C GLU A 26 27.82 8.74 8.69
N LYS A 27 28.80 8.00 8.14
CA LYS A 27 28.91 6.56 8.39
C LYS A 27 29.18 6.32 9.88
N ARG A 28 28.38 5.44 10.48
CA ARG A 28 28.50 5.05 11.89
C ARG A 28 29.62 4.04 12.07
N GLU A 29 30.77 4.47 12.59
CA GLU A 29 31.97 3.63 12.75
C GLU A 29 32.22 3.18 14.19
N THR A 30 31.61 3.86 15.17
CA THR A 30 31.81 3.58 16.60
C THR A 30 30.69 2.71 17.17
N THR A 31 31.05 1.71 17.98
CA THR A 31 30.10 0.83 18.69
C THR A 31 30.11 1.14 20.18
N ILE A 32 28.92 1.27 20.78
CA ILE A 32 28.75 1.44 22.23
C ILE A 32 28.23 0.11 22.80
N THR A 33 28.96 -0.47 23.76
CA THR A 33 28.55 -1.70 24.47
C THR A 33 28.39 -1.41 25.96
N PHE A 34 27.33 -1.94 26.56
CA PHE A 34 27.08 -1.83 28.00
C PHE A 34 26.33 -3.08 28.49
N ARG A 35 26.43 -3.34 29.80
CA ARG A 35 25.73 -4.48 30.43
C ARG A 35 24.33 -4.04 30.85
N VAL A 36 23.36 -4.93 30.65
CA VAL A 36 21.97 -4.75 31.09
C VAL A 36 21.52 -5.96 31.88
N SER A 37 20.60 -5.73 32.81
CA SER A 37 19.87 -6.81 33.49
C SER A 37 18.91 -7.51 32.53
N THR A 38 18.45 -8.70 32.92
CA THR A 38 17.44 -9.47 32.18
C THR A 38 16.13 -8.70 32.04
N ALA A 39 15.68 -8.03 33.12
CA ALA A 39 14.47 -7.22 33.12
C ALA A 39 14.55 -6.03 32.15
N GLU A 40 15.70 -5.36 32.09
CA GLU A 40 15.93 -4.25 31.14
C GLU A 40 15.91 -4.73 29.69
N LYS A 41 16.51 -5.89 29.42
CA LYS A 41 16.51 -6.50 28.09
C LYS A 41 15.08 -6.82 27.63
N THR A 42 14.27 -7.48 28.45
CA THR A 42 12.88 -7.81 28.10
C THR A 42 12.03 -6.55 27.87
N ARG A 43 12.20 -5.52 28.73
CA ARG A 43 11.49 -4.25 28.58
C ARG A 43 11.87 -3.52 27.29
N LEU A 44 13.12 -3.65 26.85
CA LEU A 44 13.60 -3.10 25.59
C LEU A 44 13.03 -3.88 24.40
N GLU A 45 13.03 -5.21 24.44
CA GLU A 45 12.45 -6.06 23.38
C GLU A 45 10.95 -5.78 23.17
N GLN A 46 10.17 -5.65 24.25
CA GLN A 46 8.75 -5.31 24.17
C GLN A 46 8.48 -3.97 23.48
N ARG A 47 9.36 -2.99 23.69
CA ARG A 47 9.24 -1.65 23.09
C ARG A 47 9.71 -1.60 21.65
N CYS A 48 10.57 -2.52 21.26
CA CYS A 48 11.06 -2.68 19.90
C CYS A 48 10.14 -3.57 19.03
N ASN A 49 8.92 -3.88 19.46
CA ASN A 49 8.03 -4.75 18.68
C ASN A 49 7.75 -4.14 17.29
N GLY A 50 8.16 -4.84 16.23
CA GLY A 50 8.06 -4.39 14.84
C GLY A 50 9.14 -3.41 14.40
N VAL A 51 10.16 -3.16 15.22
CA VAL A 51 11.16 -2.11 15.01
C VAL A 51 12.57 -2.56 15.39
N VAL A 52 13.60 -2.11 14.67
CA VAL A 52 14.99 -2.46 14.98
C VAL A 52 15.43 -1.79 16.29
N GLN A 53 15.97 -2.58 17.21
CA GLN A 53 16.39 -2.12 18.53
C GLN A 53 17.39 -0.97 18.49
N SER A 54 18.35 -0.99 17.54
CA SER A 54 19.32 0.10 17.38
C SER A 54 18.66 1.41 16.95
N ASP A 55 17.65 1.36 16.08
CA ASP A 55 16.91 2.54 15.66
C ASP A 55 16.03 3.08 16.79
N TYR A 56 15.42 2.18 17.57
CA TYR A 56 14.65 2.55 18.75
C TYR A 56 15.54 3.27 19.79
N ILE A 57 16.72 2.73 20.09
CA ILE A 57 17.67 3.36 21.02
C ILE A 57 18.10 4.73 20.51
N ARG A 58 18.43 4.86 19.22
CA ARG A 58 18.84 6.14 18.63
C ARG A 58 17.72 7.18 18.70
N ALA A 59 16.50 6.81 18.36
CA ALA A 59 15.35 7.70 18.46
C ALA A 59 15.06 8.18 19.88
N ARG A 60 15.43 7.39 20.89
CA ARG A 60 15.27 7.76 22.31
C ARG A 60 16.44 8.59 22.86
N LEU A 61 17.63 8.53 22.27
CA LEU A 61 18.85 9.17 22.79
C LEU A 61 19.32 10.39 21.99
N PHE A 62 19.06 10.43 20.69
CA PHE A 62 19.60 11.45 19.77
C PHE A 62 18.50 12.19 19.00
N ASP A 63 17.27 12.22 19.53
CA ASP A 63 16.12 12.93 18.96
C ASP A 63 15.76 12.55 17.51
N TYR A 64 16.20 11.38 17.04
CA TYR A 64 15.74 10.84 15.77
C TYR A 64 14.24 10.52 15.82
N PRO A 65 13.54 10.63 14.68
CA PRO A 65 12.12 10.27 14.62
C PRO A 65 11.93 8.81 15.05
N LEU A 66 10.88 8.56 15.85
CA LEU A 66 10.54 7.22 16.30
C LEU A 66 10.30 6.31 15.09
N PRO A 67 11.05 5.21 14.96
CA PRO A 67 10.87 4.29 13.85
C PRO A 67 9.46 3.69 13.86
N GLN A 68 8.77 3.84 12.74
CA GLN A 68 7.43 3.31 12.54
C GLN A 68 7.51 1.80 12.33
N PRO A 69 6.70 0.98 13.04
CA PRO A 69 6.64 -0.44 12.79
C PRO A 69 6.23 -0.64 11.33
N LYS A 70 7.07 -1.34 10.56
CA LYS A 70 6.71 -1.72 9.21
C LYS A 70 5.47 -2.61 9.35
N LEU A 71 4.36 -2.24 8.70
CA LEU A 71 3.18 -3.10 8.66
C LEU A 71 3.62 -4.47 8.17
N THR A 72 3.71 -5.43 9.08
CA THR A 72 3.86 -6.84 8.77
C THR A 72 2.52 -7.28 8.22
N ILE A 73 2.38 -7.20 6.89
CA ILE A 73 1.25 -7.81 6.19
C ILE A 73 1.26 -9.29 6.58
N PRO A 74 0.20 -9.79 7.26
CA PRO A 74 0.09 -11.19 7.62
C PRO A 74 0.28 -12.06 6.39
N GLU A 75 1.08 -13.12 6.51
CA GLU A 75 1.50 -13.97 5.38
C GLU A 75 0.31 -14.55 4.62
N VAL A 76 -0.78 -14.84 5.34
CA VAL A 76 -2.05 -15.40 4.83
C VAL A 76 -2.70 -14.53 3.74
N ASN A 77 -2.42 -13.22 3.68
CA ASN A 77 -3.10 -12.30 2.77
C ASN A 77 -2.21 -11.70 1.67
N ARG A 78 -0.94 -12.14 1.55
CA ARG A 78 -0.01 -11.54 0.57
C ARG A 78 -0.44 -11.78 -0.87
N GLN A 79 -0.85 -13.00 -1.19
CA GLN A 79 -1.30 -13.33 -2.55
C GLN A 79 -2.59 -12.56 -2.89
N THR A 80 -3.55 -12.52 -1.97
CA THR A 80 -4.80 -11.78 -2.15
C THR A 80 -4.57 -10.28 -2.35
N ILE A 81 -3.69 -9.68 -1.55
CA ILE A 81 -3.32 -8.25 -1.68
C ILE A 81 -2.61 -7.99 -3.01
N TYR A 82 -1.75 -8.91 -3.47
CA TYR A 82 -1.08 -8.79 -4.75
C TYR A 82 -2.06 -8.82 -5.92
N GLU A 83 -3.00 -9.77 -5.92
CA GLU A 83 -4.04 -9.86 -6.95
C GLU A 83 -4.96 -8.64 -6.93
N LEU A 84 -5.39 -8.18 -5.74
CA LEU A 84 -6.18 -6.95 -5.60
C LEU A 84 -5.45 -5.72 -6.15
N LYS A 85 -4.14 -5.60 -5.88
CA LYS A 85 -3.31 -4.51 -6.42
C LYS A 85 -3.24 -4.58 -7.95
N LYS A 86 -3.09 -5.77 -8.52
CA LYS A 86 -3.06 -6.00 -9.97
C LYS A 86 -4.39 -5.60 -10.61
N ILE A 87 -5.51 -5.99 -10.02
CA ILE A 87 -6.86 -5.62 -10.47
C ILE A 87 -7.03 -4.10 -10.42
N GLY A 88 -6.68 -3.45 -9.31
CA GLY A 88 -6.77 -2.00 -9.16
C GLY A 88 -5.94 -1.22 -10.19
N ASN A 89 -4.73 -1.71 -10.49
CA ASN A 89 -3.89 -1.13 -11.53
C ASN A 89 -4.52 -1.23 -12.93
N ASN A 90 -5.09 -2.39 -13.27
CA ASN A 90 -5.76 -2.60 -14.55
C ASN A 90 -6.99 -1.68 -14.70
N LEU A 91 -7.78 -1.54 -13.64
CA LEU A 91 -8.96 -0.67 -13.63
C LEU A 91 -8.57 0.80 -13.83
N ASN A 92 -7.49 1.25 -13.17
CA ASN A 92 -6.96 2.61 -13.33
C ASN A 92 -6.45 2.85 -14.76
N GLN A 93 -5.78 1.87 -15.38
CA GLN A 93 -5.33 1.97 -16.78
C GLN A 93 -6.52 2.08 -17.75
N GLN A 94 -7.54 1.23 -17.59
CA GLN A 94 -8.75 1.29 -18.42
C GLN A 94 -9.48 2.62 -18.26
N THR A 95 -9.61 3.10 -17.02
CA THR A 95 -10.25 4.39 -16.72
C THR A 95 -9.49 5.55 -17.37
N ARG A 96 -8.16 5.54 -17.34
CA ARG A 96 -7.33 6.55 -18.01
C ARG A 96 -7.49 6.48 -19.53
N ALA A 97 -7.43 5.29 -20.11
CA ALA A 97 -7.62 5.10 -21.55
C ALA A 97 -9.00 5.58 -22.03
N ILE A 98 -10.06 5.27 -21.27
CA ILE A 98 -11.42 5.76 -21.54
C ILE A 98 -11.48 7.29 -21.45
N ASN A 99 -10.93 7.88 -20.39
CA ASN A 99 -10.92 9.33 -20.19
C ASN A 99 -10.11 10.07 -21.28
N GLU A 100 -9.00 9.50 -21.73
CA GLU A 100 -8.19 10.03 -22.83
C GLU A 100 -8.93 9.92 -24.17
N ALA A 101 -9.58 8.79 -24.44
CA ALA A 101 -10.37 8.61 -25.65
C ALA A 101 -11.55 9.60 -25.71
N VAL A 102 -12.26 9.79 -24.58
CA VAL A 102 -13.34 10.77 -24.44
C VAL A 102 -12.83 12.21 -24.65
N LYS A 103 -11.63 12.55 -24.15
CA LYS A 103 -11.02 13.88 -24.34
C LYS A 103 -10.66 14.18 -25.80
N ILE A 104 -10.34 13.16 -26.60
CA ILE A 104 -9.97 13.31 -28.02
C ILE A 104 -11.23 13.41 -28.92
N GLY A 105 -12.44 13.39 -28.34
CA GLY A 105 -13.70 13.46 -29.10
C GLY A 105 -14.03 12.19 -29.89
N SER A 106 -13.21 11.15 -29.74
CA SER A 106 -13.51 9.81 -30.22
C SER A 106 -14.42 9.17 -29.19
N GLN A 107 -15.72 9.10 -29.48
CA GLN A 107 -16.65 8.36 -28.65
C GLN A 107 -16.53 6.88 -29.04
N PRO A 108 -15.82 6.02 -28.28
CA PRO A 108 -15.44 4.69 -28.76
C PRO A 108 -16.57 3.66 -28.57
N LEU A 109 -17.74 4.10 -28.11
CA LEU A 109 -18.64 3.28 -27.31
C LEU A 109 -20.09 3.50 -27.76
N THR A 110 -20.47 2.92 -28.90
CA THR A 110 -21.88 2.98 -29.37
C THR A 110 -22.55 1.63 -29.58
N SER A 111 -21.85 0.50 -29.49
CA SER A 111 -22.48 -0.84 -29.60
C SER A 111 -22.06 -1.82 -28.49
N ASN A 112 -20.77 -1.90 -28.15
CA ASN A 112 -20.28 -2.94 -27.22
C ASN A 112 -20.45 -2.62 -25.73
N LEU A 113 -20.90 -1.41 -25.34
CA LEU A 113 -21.08 -1.07 -23.92
C LEU A 113 -22.12 -1.95 -23.24
N LYS A 114 -23.21 -2.28 -23.92
CA LYS A 114 -24.23 -3.17 -23.36
C LYS A 114 -23.66 -4.57 -23.15
N GLU A 115 -22.82 -5.05 -24.06
CA GLU A 115 -22.17 -6.35 -23.97
C GLU A 115 -21.11 -6.38 -22.86
N TYR A 116 -20.31 -5.30 -22.72
CA TYR A 116 -19.36 -5.16 -21.61
C TYR A 116 -20.05 -5.06 -20.25
N LEU A 117 -21.15 -4.30 -20.18
CA LEU A 117 -21.95 -4.19 -18.95
C LEU A 117 -22.62 -5.54 -18.62
N GLN A 118 -23.10 -6.25 -19.63
CA GLN A 118 -23.69 -7.58 -19.49
C GLN A 118 -22.66 -8.60 -18.98
N THR A 119 -21.46 -8.62 -19.58
CA THR A 119 -20.37 -9.50 -19.13
C THR A 119 -19.90 -9.15 -17.72
N ILE A 120 -19.80 -7.87 -17.35
CA ILE A 120 -19.46 -7.47 -15.97
C ILE A 120 -20.54 -7.92 -14.97
N LYS A 121 -21.83 -7.84 -15.35
CA LYS A 121 -22.93 -8.33 -14.51
C LYS A 121 -22.86 -9.85 -14.32
N GLU A 122 -22.61 -10.60 -15.39
CA GLU A 122 -22.45 -12.05 -15.33
C GLU A 122 -21.26 -12.46 -14.46
N LEU A 123 -20.13 -11.74 -14.57
CA LEU A 123 -18.96 -11.96 -13.73
C LEU A 123 -19.25 -11.69 -12.24
N THR A 124 -20.05 -10.65 -11.96
CA THR A 124 -20.46 -10.31 -10.60
C THR A 124 -21.33 -11.41 -10.00
N ALA A 125 -22.32 -11.90 -10.76
CA ALA A 125 -23.18 -13.00 -10.33
C ALA A 125 -22.39 -14.30 -10.05
N LEU A 126 -21.39 -14.60 -10.89
CA LEU A 126 -20.51 -15.75 -10.69
C LEU A 126 -19.65 -15.61 -9.42
N LEU A 127 -19.15 -14.40 -9.14
CA LEU A 127 -18.41 -14.10 -7.91
C LEU A 127 -19.28 -14.22 -6.66
N GLU A 128 -20.53 -13.75 -6.72
CA GLU A 128 -21.48 -13.90 -5.61
C GLU A 128 -21.83 -15.37 -5.38
N GLN A 129 -22.04 -16.15 -6.44
CA GLN A 129 -22.32 -17.57 -6.34
C GLN A 129 -21.13 -18.36 -5.77
N THR A 130 -19.91 -18.09 -6.25
CA THR A 130 -18.69 -18.73 -5.72
C THR A 130 -18.45 -18.34 -4.27
N HIS A 131 -18.67 -17.09 -3.90
CA HIS A 131 -18.62 -16.65 -2.51
C HIS A 131 -19.67 -17.36 -1.65
N ALA A 132 -20.91 -17.50 -2.13
CA ALA A 132 -21.96 -18.23 -1.41
C ALA A 132 -21.64 -19.71 -1.22
N SER A 133 -21.08 -20.37 -2.24
CA SER A 133 -20.62 -21.76 -2.15
C SER A 133 -19.47 -21.94 -1.16
N LEU A 134 -18.53 -21.00 -1.12
CA LEU A 134 -17.43 -21.00 -0.14
C LEU A 134 -17.87 -20.60 1.27
N SER A 135 -19.01 -19.91 1.40
CA SER A 135 -19.60 -19.51 2.67
C SER A 135 -20.58 -20.53 3.25
N GLN A 136 -20.93 -21.60 2.53
CA GLN A 136 -21.64 -22.73 3.12
C GLN A 136 -20.67 -23.53 3.99
N ALA A 137 -21.08 -23.84 5.22
CA ALA A 137 -20.27 -24.60 6.16
C ALA A 137 -19.91 -25.97 5.58
N ILE A 138 -18.65 -26.38 5.76
CA ILE A 138 -18.22 -27.76 5.53
C ILE A 138 -19.15 -28.65 6.36
N PRO A 139 -19.90 -29.59 5.78
CA PRO A 139 -20.67 -30.53 6.57
C PRO A 139 -19.69 -31.33 7.44
N ASP A 140 -19.93 -31.35 8.75
CA ASP A 140 -19.21 -32.22 9.68
C ASP A 140 -19.41 -33.67 9.20
N GLU A 141 -18.34 -34.31 8.73
CA GLU A 141 -18.34 -35.73 8.42
C GLU A 141 -18.28 -36.52 9.75
N ASP A 142 -19.36 -37.25 10.05
CA ASP A 142 -19.40 -38.36 11.01
C ASP A 142 -18.67 -39.60 10.47
#